data_AF-A0A146LRE2-F1
#
_entry.id   AF-A0A146LRE2-F1
#
_cell.length_a   1.000
_cell.length_b   1.000
_cell.length_c   1.000
_cell.angle_alpha   90.00
_cell.angle_beta   90.00
_cell.angle_gamma   90.00
#
_symmetry.space_group_name_H-M   'P 1'
#
loop_
_entity.id
_entity.type
_entity.pdbx_description
1 polymer ?
#
loop_
_entity_poly.entity_id
_entity_poly.type
_entity_poly.pdbx_seq_one_letter_code
_entity_poly.pdbx_strand_id
1 'polypeptide(L)'
;MSGIMFNPSNPNLKTFSLANIIEEQLSSISLGGSLHNLEADSNIVSVLEDRQTSDSESSVSLAEARRNSGKDDVSSPNHDVDKIVEALSCAEVRWFYKEPGNTKWTPFGGYDTLTIEGAYTKLPVELRGPKKSSPKSETASPLKEEEEQPPKVEAECKSSGPRVLVLGGLYELDFISRTCSSIYWPGEMFRCTRGTWFYESWQPLDEEAADIIEQDHLKVFLGKKPSDFAVDTKPLHYQSVIDFNVDWYSPNEVYVYSRGTPSKLVRSFTKKLGYFQKSAGTRVLRSYKTLATDADKHKDISHLVFVVHGIGQKMNIGAQIFRNTCVIRERVATLKEKYFPESNQRAEFFPVEWRSNLVLDGGTVDAITP
;
A
#
# COMPACT_ATOMS: atom_id res chain seq x y z
N MET A 1 -43.92 -8.86 6.22
CA MET A 1 -44.24 -9.47 7.54
C MET A 1 -43.57 -10.83 7.61
N SER A 2 -42.87 -11.05 8.72
CA SER A 2 -42.19 -12.27 9.21
C SER A 2 -40.71 -11.99 9.46
N GLY A 3 -40.47 -11.35 10.61
CA GLY A 3 -39.16 -11.22 11.23
C GLY A 3 -38.80 -12.51 11.98
N ILE A 4 -37.54 -12.91 11.87
CA ILE A 4 -36.95 -13.94 12.72
C ILE A 4 -36.26 -13.19 13.87
N MET A 5 -36.89 -13.24 15.05
CA MET A 5 -36.29 -12.84 16.31
C MET A 5 -35.21 -13.85 16.70
N PHE A 6 -34.00 -13.35 16.99
CA PHE A 6 -32.99 -14.13 17.71
C PHE A 6 -33.27 -14.02 19.22
N ASN A 7 -33.56 -15.16 19.84
CA ASN A 7 -33.66 -15.32 21.28
C ASN A 7 -32.35 -15.96 21.80
N PRO A 8 -31.59 -15.34 22.72
CA PRO A 8 -30.34 -15.90 23.21
C PRO A 8 -30.59 -16.68 24.49
N SER A 9 -30.66 -18.01 24.39
CA SER A 9 -30.62 -18.88 25.57
C SER A 9 -30.24 -20.30 25.18
N ASN A 10 -28.96 -20.50 24.86
CA ASN A 10 -28.36 -21.83 24.83
C ASN A 10 -26.94 -21.77 25.43
N PRO A 11 -26.71 -22.31 26.64
CA PRO A 11 -25.44 -22.19 27.35
C PRO A 11 -24.34 -23.14 26.82
N ASN A 12 -24.58 -23.88 25.73
CA ASN A 12 -23.62 -24.87 25.19
C ASN A 12 -23.05 -24.54 23.79
N LEU A 13 -23.21 -23.32 23.29
CA LEU A 13 -22.47 -22.86 22.10
C LEU A 13 -21.11 -22.33 22.53
N LYS A 14 -20.09 -23.19 22.54
CA LYS A 14 -18.69 -22.77 22.67
C LYS A 14 -18.35 -21.89 21.46
N THR A 15 -18.07 -20.63 21.71
CA THR A 15 -17.51 -19.68 20.74
C THR A 15 -16.14 -20.18 20.27
N PHE A 16 -15.93 -20.18 18.96
CA PHE A 16 -14.66 -20.51 18.31
C PHE A 16 -13.64 -19.42 18.67
N SER A 17 -12.80 -19.70 19.67
CA SER A 17 -11.68 -18.84 20.07
C SER A 17 -10.41 -19.67 20.03
N LEU A 18 -9.37 -19.16 19.36
CA LEU A 18 -8.04 -19.78 19.29
C LEU A 18 -7.44 -20.01 20.70
N ALA A 19 -7.88 -19.23 21.69
CA ALA A 19 -7.48 -19.38 23.09
C ALA A 19 -7.92 -20.73 23.69
N ASN A 20 -9.09 -21.25 23.30
CA ASN A 20 -9.63 -22.51 23.85
C ASN A 20 -8.89 -23.74 23.31
N ILE A 21 -8.26 -23.64 22.13
CA ILE A 21 -7.49 -24.72 21.52
C ILE A 21 -6.12 -24.86 22.22
N ILE A 22 -5.55 -23.74 22.68
CA ILE A 22 -4.25 -23.73 23.36
C ILE A 22 -4.37 -24.40 24.75
N GLU A 23 -5.45 -24.15 25.50
CA GLU A 23 -5.67 -24.82 26.80
C GLU A 23 -5.89 -26.33 26.65
N GLU A 24 -6.59 -26.78 25.61
CA GLU A 24 -6.88 -28.21 25.41
C GLU A 24 -5.60 -28.98 25.00
N GLN A 25 -4.72 -28.37 24.20
CA GLN A 25 -3.45 -28.99 23.77
C GLN A 25 -2.39 -29.03 24.89
N LEU A 26 -2.33 -28.03 25.77
CA LEU A 26 -1.37 -28.00 26.88
C LEU A 26 -1.68 -29.02 27.99
N SER A 27 -2.94 -29.46 28.11
CA SER A 27 -3.34 -30.49 29.08
C SER A 27 -2.90 -31.92 28.68
N SER A 28 -2.45 -32.12 27.44
CA SER A 28 -2.17 -33.45 26.87
C SER A 28 -0.69 -33.83 26.80
N ILE A 29 0.22 -32.95 27.24
CA ILE A 29 1.67 -33.20 27.18
C ILE A 29 2.14 -33.78 28.52
N SER A 30 2.17 -35.11 28.62
CA SER A 30 2.95 -35.82 29.64
C SER A 30 4.39 -35.98 29.14
N LEU A 31 5.37 -35.37 29.82
CA LEU A 31 6.79 -35.64 29.59
C LEU A 31 7.16 -37.02 30.14
N GLY A 32 7.14 -38.04 29.26
CA GLY A 32 7.79 -39.32 29.47
C GLY A 32 9.06 -39.38 28.61
N GLY A 33 10.23 -39.48 29.24
CA GLY A 33 11.52 -39.50 28.55
C GLY A 33 11.86 -40.83 27.88
N SER A 34 12.68 -40.77 26.83
CA SER A 34 13.76 -41.73 26.59
C SER A 34 14.74 -41.17 25.57
N LEU A 35 16.03 -41.15 25.93
CA LEU A 35 17.16 -40.85 25.05
C LEU A 35 17.30 -41.99 24.03
N HIS A 36 17.39 -41.69 22.74
CA HIS A 36 18.07 -42.57 21.78
C HIS A 36 18.81 -41.78 20.70
N ASN A 37 20.10 -42.11 20.59
CA ASN A 37 21.09 -41.71 19.57
C ASN A 37 20.54 -41.71 18.15
N LEU A 38 20.87 -40.67 17.38
CA LEU A 38 21.04 -40.75 15.93
C LEU A 38 22.28 -39.94 15.54
N GLU A 39 23.23 -40.63 14.93
CA GLU A 39 24.51 -40.14 14.42
C GLU A 39 24.31 -39.18 13.24
N ALA A 40 25.30 -38.31 13.06
CA ALA A 40 25.31 -37.22 12.10
C ALA A 40 25.70 -37.70 10.69
N ASP A 41 24.83 -37.44 9.70
CA ASP A 41 25.21 -37.47 8.29
C ASP A 41 25.70 -36.07 7.86
N SER A 42 27.00 -35.88 8.00
CA SER A 42 27.77 -34.75 7.49
C SER A 42 28.00 -34.90 5.98
N ASN A 43 27.10 -34.42 5.12
CA ASN A 43 27.40 -34.32 3.68
C ASN A 43 26.63 -33.23 2.90
N ILE A 44 26.03 -32.23 3.58
CA ILE A 44 25.36 -31.10 2.90
C ILE A 44 26.07 -29.74 3.09
N VAL A 45 27.10 -29.67 3.94
CA VAL A 45 27.71 -28.39 4.34
C VAL A 45 28.80 -27.89 3.39
N SER A 46 29.35 -28.72 2.49
CA SER A 46 30.56 -28.37 1.72
C SER A 46 30.34 -27.59 0.40
N VAL A 47 29.12 -27.10 0.11
CA VAL A 47 28.84 -26.34 -1.13
C VAL A 47 28.49 -24.87 -0.86
N LEU A 48 28.54 -24.42 0.40
CA LEU A 48 28.07 -23.07 0.79
C LEU A 48 29.15 -22.12 1.31
N GLU A 49 30.44 -22.48 1.32
CA GLU A 49 31.49 -21.64 1.93
C GLU A 49 32.26 -20.71 0.96
N ASP A 50 32.05 -20.78 -0.35
CA ASP A 50 32.68 -19.82 -1.28
C ASP A 50 31.67 -18.79 -1.79
N ARG A 51 31.44 -17.73 -1.00
CA ARG A 51 31.21 -16.32 -1.45
C ARG A 51 30.59 -15.42 -0.36
N GLN A 52 31.30 -15.22 0.74
CA GLN A 52 31.10 -14.02 1.57
C GLN A 52 32.40 -13.21 1.64
N THR A 53 32.52 -12.20 0.78
CA THR A 53 33.15 -10.91 1.14
C THR A 53 32.57 -9.80 0.25
N SER A 54 31.75 -8.94 0.85
CA SER A 54 31.72 -7.46 0.69
C SER A 54 30.34 -6.92 1.07
N ASP A 55 30.32 -6.14 2.14
CA ASP A 55 29.20 -5.34 2.61
C ASP A 55 28.86 -4.23 1.62
N SER A 56 27.57 -4.03 1.37
CA SER A 56 26.94 -2.70 1.28
C SER A 56 25.42 -2.84 1.21
N GLU A 57 24.76 -1.86 1.82
CA GLU A 57 23.32 -1.70 2.04
C GLU A 57 22.42 -2.16 0.88
N SER A 58 21.34 -2.89 1.20
CA SER A 58 20.14 -2.90 0.36
C SER A 58 18.88 -3.22 1.18
N SER A 59 18.11 -2.18 1.48
CA SER A 59 16.68 -2.29 1.71
C SER A 59 16.02 -2.51 0.35
N VAL A 60 15.95 -3.77 -0.09
CA VAL A 60 15.27 -4.12 -1.35
C VAL A 60 13.77 -4.03 -1.09
N SER A 61 13.12 -3.17 -1.84
CA SER A 61 11.67 -2.93 -1.71
C SER A 61 10.86 -4.09 -2.28
N LEU A 62 9.69 -4.39 -1.73
CA LEU A 62 8.70 -5.33 -2.31
C LEU A 62 8.36 -5.01 -3.79
N ALA A 63 8.60 -3.76 -4.21
CA ALA A 63 8.43 -3.27 -5.57
C ALA A 63 9.54 -3.72 -6.56
N GLU A 64 10.71 -4.15 -6.08
CA GLU A 64 11.84 -4.55 -6.92
C GLU A 64 11.78 -5.99 -7.41
N ALA A 65 11.21 -6.90 -6.62
CA ALA A 65 11.04 -8.29 -7.00
C ALA A 65 10.02 -8.50 -8.15
N ARG A 66 9.20 -7.48 -8.48
CA ARG A 66 8.16 -7.56 -9.53
C ARG A 66 8.57 -6.94 -10.88
N ARG A 67 9.83 -6.48 -11.02
CA ARG A 67 10.29 -5.73 -12.21
C ARG A 67 10.77 -6.57 -13.40
N ASN A 68 10.71 -7.90 -13.35
CA ASN A 68 11.09 -8.74 -14.49
C ASN A 68 9.88 -9.24 -15.29
N SER A 69 9.22 -8.31 -15.98
CA SER A 69 8.50 -8.63 -17.23
C SER A 69 8.60 -7.44 -18.17
N GLY A 70 8.97 -7.71 -19.44
CA GLY A 70 8.75 -6.85 -20.59
C GLY A 70 9.42 -5.47 -20.56
N LYS A 71 10.58 -5.36 -21.18
CA LYS A 71 11.10 -4.08 -21.68
C LYS A 71 10.34 -3.76 -22.97
N ASP A 72 9.06 -3.40 -22.85
CA ASP A 72 8.23 -3.01 -23.98
C ASP A 72 8.21 -1.49 -24.13
N ASP A 73 8.46 -1.08 -25.37
CA ASP A 73 8.50 0.30 -25.84
C ASP A 73 7.30 1.14 -25.39
N VAL A 74 7.57 2.43 -25.18
CA VAL A 74 6.57 3.49 -24.95
C VAL A 74 5.61 3.55 -26.13
N SER A 75 4.58 2.73 -26.08
CA SER A 75 3.38 2.85 -26.87
C SER A 75 2.21 2.53 -25.95
N SER A 76 1.57 3.59 -25.46
CA SER A 76 0.36 3.50 -24.64
C SER A 76 -0.66 2.61 -25.37
N PRO A 77 -1.19 1.55 -24.75
CA PRO A 77 -2.16 0.70 -25.40
C PRO A 77 -3.44 1.50 -25.65
N ASN A 78 -3.65 1.88 -26.92
CA ASN A 78 -4.92 2.19 -27.57
C ASN A 78 -5.96 2.98 -26.74
N HIS A 79 -5.53 4.04 -26.05
CA HIS A 79 -6.47 5.11 -25.72
C HIS A 79 -6.81 5.80 -27.04
N ASP A 80 -8.05 5.64 -27.50
CA ASP A 80 -8.58 6.46 -28.58
C ASP A 80 -8.35 7.93 -28.22
N VAL A 81 -7.32 8.52 -28.85
CA VAL A 81 -6.85 9.87 -28.58
C VAL A 81 -7.88 10.92 -28.98
N ASP A 82 -8.94 10.51 -29.67
CA ASP A 82 -10.07 11.35 -30.07
C ASP A 82 -11.40 10.91 -29.43
N LYS A 83 -11.33 10.11 -28.35
CA LYS A 83 -12.50 9.71 -27.56
C LYS A 83 -13.21 10.95 -27.02
N ILE A 84 -14.55 10.92 -27.03
CA ILE A 84 -15.38 11.92 -26.39
C ILE A 84 -15.03 11.99 -24.90
N VAL A 85 -14.85 13.20 -24.37
CA VAL A 85 -14.55 13.40 -22.95
C VAL A 85 -15.78 13.08 -22.12
N GLU A 86 -15.64 12.09 -21.24
CA GLU A 86 -16.63 11.62 -20.29
C GLU A 86 -16.02 11.53 -18.89
N ALA A 87 -16.86 11.37 -17.86
CA ALA A 87 -16.37 11.07 -16.50
C ALA A 87 -15.54 9.78 -16.50
N LEU A 88 -14.45 9.76 -15.71
CA LEU A 88 -13.59 8.58 -15.60
C LEU A 88 -14.38 7.37 -15.09
N SER A 89 -14.26 6.25 -15.80
CA SER A 89 -14.72 4.95 -15.32
C SER A 89 -13.81 4.41 -14.20
N CYS A 90 -14.30 3.43 -13.43
CA CYS A 90 -13.48 2.79 -12.40
C CYS A 90 -12.20 2.15 -12.95
N ALA A 91 -12.21 1.72 -14.22
CA ALA A 91 -11.06 1.11 -14.88
C ALA A 91 -10.00 2.14 -15.31
N GLU A 92 -10.38 3.40 -15.54
CA GLU A 92 -9.47 4.49 -15.94
C GLU A 92 -8.76 5.13 -14.73
N VAL A 93 -9.22 4.85 -13.51
CA VAL A 93 -8.61 5.28 -12.23
C VAL A 93 -7.54 4.27 -11.81
N ARG A 94 -6.52 4.73 -11.07
CA ARG A 94 -5.56 3.85 -10.41
C ARG A 94 -5.35 4.25 -8.97
N TRP A 95 -5.44 3.30 -8.05
CA TRP A 95 -5.07 3.51 -6.65
C TRP A 95 -3.60 3.20 -6.44
N PHE A 96 -2.98 3.89 -5.49
CA PHE A 96 -1.57 3.72 -5.14
C PHE A 96 -1.40 3.59 -3.65
N TYR A 97 -0.32 2.91 -3.26
CA TYR A 97 0.20 2.90 -1.91
C TYR A 97 1.66 3.33 -1.87
N LYS A 98 2.11 3.78 -0.71
CA LYS A 98 3.48 4.22 -0.46
C LYS A 98 3.94 3.71 0.90
N GLU A 99 4.95 2.87 0.83
CA GLU A 99 5.62 2.29 2.00
C GLU A 99 6.42 3.38 2.75
N PRO A 100 6.54 3.27 4.08
CA PRO A 100 7.41 4.13 4.87
C PRO A 100 8.85 4.10 4.31
N GLY A 101 9.48 5.28 4.20
CA GLY A 101 10.84 5.42 3.65
C GLY A 101 10.93 5.41 2.13
N ASN A 102 9.91 4.95 1.39
CA ASN A 102 9.88 5.09 -0.06
C ASN A 102 9.50 6.52 -0.45
N THR A 103 10.06 7.04 -1.53
CA THR A 103 9.71 8.36 -2.08
C THR A 103 8.65 8.28 -3.18
N LYS A 104 8.51 7.13 -3.85
CA LYS A 104 7.60 6.92 -4.97
C LYS A 104 6.36 6.16 -4.55
N TRP A 105 5.27 6.41 -5.27
CA TRP A 105 4.02 5.67 -5.16
C TRP A 105 4.10 4.38 -5.99
N THR A 106 3.62 3.29 -5.41
CA THR A 106 3.46 1.98 -6.06
C THR A 106 1.98 1.77 -6.40
N PRO A 107 1.64 1.45 -7.66
CA PRO A 107 0.25 1.20 -8.02
C PRO A 107 -0.26 -0.09 -7.39
N PHE A 108 -1.51 -0.09 -6.94
CA PHE A 108 -2.25 -1.32 -6.70
C PHE A 108 -2.50 -2.05 -8.02
N GLY A 109 -2.68 -3.37 -7.95
CA GLY A 109 -3.14 -4.18 -9.08
C GLY A 109 -4.50 -3.71 -9.61
N GLY A 110 -4.86 -4.12 -10.82
CA GLY A 110 -6.14 -3.83 -11.45
C GLY A 110 -7.32 -4.32 -10.60
N TYR A 111 -7.25 -5.57 -10.12
CA TYR A 111 -8.29 -6.15 -9.29
C TYR A 111 -8.51 -5.36 -8.00
N ASP A 112 -7.42 -5.06 -7.28
CA ASP A 112 -7.46 -4.26 -6.06
C ASP A 112 -7.97 -2.85 -6.36
N THR A 113 -7.50 -2.21 -7.43
CA THR A 113 -7.95 -0.88 -7.87
C THR A 113 -9.46 -0.84 -8.12
N LEU A 114 -10.01 -1.82 -8.84
CA LEU A 114 -11.45 -1.91 -9.10
C LEU A 114 -12.24 -2.14 -7.82
N THR A 115 -11.73 -2.97 -6.91
CA THR A 115 -12.35 -3.26 -5.62
C THR A 115 -12.38 -2.00 -4.74
N ILE A 116 -11.24 -1.30 -4.66
CA ILE A 116 -11.09 -0.07 -3.88
C ILE A 116 -11.98 1.04 -4.47
N GLU A 117 -11.88 1.32 -5.77
CA GLU A 117 -12.65 2.39 -6.42
C GLU A 117 -14.16 2.10 -6.38
N GLY A 118 -14.56 0.84 -6.56
CA GLY A 118 -15.96 0.42 -6.47
C GLY A 118 -16.55 0.58 -5.07
N ALA A 119 -15.74 0.43 -4.02
CA ALA A 119 -16.16 0.72 -2.65
C ALA A 119 -16.13 2.24 -2.36
N TYR A 120 -15.09 2.93 -2.79
CA TYR A 120 -14.91 4.37 -2.63
C TYR A 120 -16.04 5.19 -3.24
N THR A 121 -16.44 4.86 -4.47
CA THR A 121 -17.53 5.54 -5.21
C THR A 121 -18.91 5.34 -4.59
N LYS A 122 -19.06 4.42 -3.63
CA LYS A 122 -20.30 4.21 -2.87
C LYS A 122 -20.32 4.95 -1.54
N LEU A 123 -19.20 5.50 -1.08
CA LEU A 123 -19.13 6.25 0.17
C LEU A 123 -19.89 7.56 0.07
N PRO A 124 -20.44 8.12 1.17
CA PRO A 124 -20.89 9.52 1.19
C PRO A 124 -19.78 10.47 0.72
N VAL A 125 -20.12 11.51 -0.04
CA VAL A 125 -19.15 12.45 -0.64
C VAL A 125 -18.28 13.11 0.45
N GLU A 126 -18.84 13.34 1.63
CA GLU A 126 -18.19 13.93 2.79
C GLU A 126 -17.06 13.06 3.36
N LEU A 127 -17.07 11.75 3.05
CA LEU A 127 -16.06 10.79 3.48
C LEU A 127 -15.03 10.46 2.39
N ARG A 128 -15.21 10.99 1.18
CA ARG A 128 -14.33 10.70 0.03
C ARG A 128 -13.03 11.51 0.07
N GLY A 129 -12.96 12.65 0.75
CA GLY A 129 -11.72 13.43 0.86
C GLY A 129 -10.81 12.98 2.03
N PRO A 130 -9.48 13.04 1.90
CA PRO A 130 -8.59 12.91 3.05
C PRO A 130 -8.88 14.02 4.06
N LYS A 131 -9.18 13.66 5.32
CA LYS A 131 -9.28 14.66 6.38
C LYS A 131 -7.87 15.13 6.73
N LYS A 132 -7.62 16.44 6.68
CA LYS A 132 -6.39 17.05 7.23
C LYS A 132 -6.34 16.78 8.73
N SER A 133 -5.71 15.70 9.16
CA SER A 133 -5.29 15.52 10.54
C SER A 133 -4.06 16.40 10.79
N SER A 134 -4.26 17.70 11.00
CA SER A 134 -3.22 18.56 11.57
C SER A 134 -3.33 18.49 13.10
N PRO A 135 -2.32 18.00 13.84
CA PRO A 135 -2.21 18.33 15.26
C PRO A 135 -1.77 19.79 15.33
N LYS A 136 -2.71 20.69 15.62
CA LYS A 136 -2.34 22.07 15.95
C LYS A 136 -1.62 22.06 17.29
N SER A 137 -0.34 22.38 17.23
CA SER A 137 0.46 22.89 18.33
C SER A 137 -0.26 24.09 18.95
N GLU A 138 -0.76 23.94 20.18
CA GLU A 138 -1.11 25.08 21.03
C GLU A 138 -0.06 25.24 22.13
N THR A 139 0.34 26.50 22.25
CA THR A 139 1.47 27.04 22.99
C THR A 139 1.23 26.98 24.50
N ALA A 140 2.34 26.82 25.23
CA ALA A 140 2.47 26.56 26.66
C ALA A 140 1.86 27.58 27.64
N SER A 141 1.48 27.10 28.82
CA SER A 141 1.65 27.74 30.15
C SER A 141 1.33 26.75 31.30
N PRO A 142 1.84 26.95 32.55
CA PRO A 142 2.65 25.92 33.22
C PRO A 142 2.05 25.25 34.48
N LEU A 143 2.61 24.06 34.75
CA LEU A 143 2.85 23.37 36.04
C LEU A 143 1.65 22.97 36.93
N LYS A 144 1.52 21.64 37.12
CA LYS A 144 1.56 20.98 38.45
C LYS A 144 2.00 19.53 38.28
N GLU A 145 3.01 19.16 39.07
CA GLU A 145 3.59 17.82 39.23
C GLU A 145 2.64 16.94 40.06
N GLU A 146 2.25 15.77 39.55
CA GLU A 146 1.88 14.59 40.36
C GLU A 146 2.30 13.31 39.61
N GLU A 147 2.73 12.31 40.39
CA GLU A 147 3.60 11.19 40.08
C GLU A 147 3.07 10.10 39.11
N GLU A 148 4.02 9.34 38.57
CA GLU A 148 3.93 8.29 37.56
C GLU A 148 3.03 7.08 37.89
N GLN A 149 2.21 6.66 36.93
CA GLN A 149 1.89 5.25 36.66
C GLN A 149 1.94 5.00 35.14
N PRO A 150 2.52 3.88 34.67
CA PRO A 150 2.68 3.63 33.24
C PRO A 150 1.33 3.24 32.60
N PRO A 151 0.96 3.80 31.43
CA PRO A 151 -0.27 3.42 30.76
C PRO A 151 -0.10 2.07 30.04
N LYS A 152 -1.02 1.15 30.33
CA LYS A 152 -1.29 -0.06 29.54
C LYS A 152 -1.53 0.32 28.07
N VAL A 153 -0.62 -0.08 27.19
CA VAL A 153 -0.77 -0.02 25.73
C VAL A 153 -1.69 -1.14 25.26
N GLU A 154 -2.99 -0.85 25.20
CA GLU A 154 -3.94 -1.57 24.35
C GLU A 154 -4.87 -0.54 23.71
N ALA A 155 -4.36 0.15 22.68
CA ALA A 155 -5.21 0.92 21.78
C ALA A 155 -5.66 0.01 20.64
N GLU A 156 -6.67 -0.83 20.90
CA GLU A 156 -7.51 -1.34 19.82
C GLU A 156 -8.22 -0.13 19.16
N CYS A 157 -7.63 0.44 18.12
CA CYS A 157 -8.33 1.41 17.28
C CYS A 157 -9.30 0.65 16.36
N LYS A 158 -10.43 0.21 16.90
CA LYS A 158 -11.60 -0.17 16.10
C LYS A 158 -12.21 1.11 15.51
N SER A 159 -11.55 1.71 14.50
CA SER A 159 -12.22 2.67 13.63
C SER A 159 -13.28 1.90 12.84
N SER A 160 -14.56 2.13 13.13
CA SER A 160 -15.71 1.56 12.39
C SER A 160 -15.90 2.20 11.00
N GLY A 161 -14.80 2.65 10.39
CA GLY A 161 -14.80 3.27 9.07
C GLY A 161 -15.07 2.24 7.98
N PRO A 162 -15.48 2.68 6.79
CA PRO A 162 -15.52 1.81 5.63
C PRO A 162 -14.10 1.34 5.29
N ARG A 163 -13.96 0.03 5.05
CA ARG A 163 -12.67 -0.60 4.75
C ARG A 163 -12.80 -1.65 3.65
N VAL A 164 -11.68 -2.00 3.01
CA VAL A 164 -11.63 -3.00 1.95
C VAL A 164 -10.36 -3.83 2.01
N LEU A 165 -10.48 -5.13 1.74
CA LEU A 165 -9.34 -6.05 1.67
C LEU A 165 -8.58 -5.86 0.35
N VAL A 166 -7.26 -5.79 0.44
CA VAL A 166 -6.35 -5.55 -0.69
C VAL A 166 -5.11 -6.42 -0.57
N LEU A 167 -4.24 -6.40 -1.60
CA LEU A 167 -2.96 -7.10 -1.62
C LEU A 167 -3.14 -8.60 -1.31
N GLY A 168 -4.10 -9.20 -2.00
CA GLY A 168 -4.42 -10.62 -1.86
C GLY A 168 -5.10 -10.98 -0.53
N GLY A 169 -5.73 -10.02 0.14
CA GLY A 169 -6.49 -10.24 1.37
C GLY A 169 -5.62 -10.20 2.64
N LEU A 170 -4.38 -9.73 2.55
CA LEU A 170 -3.46 -9.66 3.69
C LEU A 170 -3.47 -8.29 4.36
N TYR A 171 -3.96 -7.28 3.65
CA TYR A 171 -4.03 -5.91 4.12
C TYR A 171 -5.44 -5.37 3.98
N GLU A 172 -5.76 -4.39 4.81
CA GLU A 172 -7.02 -3.68 4.81
C GLU A 172 -6.76 -2.19 4.59
N LEU A 173 -7.44 -1.60 3.62
CA LEU A 173 -7.41 -0.16 3.36
C LEU A 173 -8.58 0.51 4.09
N ASP A 174 -8.25 1.48 4.95
CA ASP A 174 -9.21 2.40 5.56
C ASP A 174 -9.33 3.67 4.70
N PHE A 175 -10.55 3.94 4.21
CA PHE A 175 -10.82 5.07 3.32
C PHE A 175 -10.74 6.42 4.02
N ILE A 176 -10.95 6.47 5.34
CA ILE A 176 -10.98 7.72 6.11
C ILE A 176 -9.56 8.19 6.40
N SER A 177 -8.71 7.28 6.90
CA SER A 177 -7.31 7.60 7.19
C SER A 177 -6.41 7.56 5.95
N ARG A 178 -6.90 6.97 4.84
CA ARG A 178 -6.09 6.68 3.64
C ARG A 178 -4.83 5.87 3.98
N THR A 179 -5.01 4.87 4.85
CA THR A 179 -3.94 3.95 5.25
C THR A 179 -4.32 2.52 4.97
N CYS A 180 -3.37 1.76 4.45
CA CYS A 180 -3.47 0.32 4.24
C CYS A 180 -2.60 -0.36 5.28
N SER A 181 -3.19 -1.17 6.17
CA SER A 181 -2.46 -1.88 7.23
C SER A 181 -2.60 -3.38 7.08
N SER A 182 -1.58 -4.11 7.50
CA SER A 182 -1.63 -5.57 7.59
C SER A 182 -2.71 -6.01 8.58
N ILE A 183 -3.37 -7.13 8.28
CA ILE A 183 -4.48 -7.67 9.10
C ILE A 183 -3.95 -8.67 10.14
N TYR A 184 -2.92 -9.42 9.76
CA TYR A 184 -2.45 -10.58 10.50
C TYR A 184 -1.16 -10.33 11.29
N TRP A 185 -0.53 -9.16 11.11
CA TRP A 185 0.64 -8.76 11.87
C TRP A 185 0.63 -7.26 12.17
N PRO A 186 1.32 -6.81 13.23
CA PRO A 186 1.44 -5.40 13.54
C PRO A 186 2.54 -4.71 12.73
N GLY A 187 2.48 -3.37 12.68
CA GLY A 187 3.59 -2.50 12.29
C GLY A 187 3.70 -2.16 10.81
N GLU A 188 3.15 -2.98 9.90
CA GLU A 188 3.12 -2.62 8.47
C GLU A 188 1.90 -1.77 8.13
N MET A 189 2.17 -0.51 7.79
CA MET A 189 1.18 0.46 7.36
C MET A 189 1.71 1.28 6.19
N PHE A 190 0.91 1.39 5.13
CA PHE A 190 1.21 2.16 3.92
C PHE A 190 0.23 3.31 3.78
N ARG A 191 0.71 4.47 3.29
CA ARG A 191 -0.19 5.55 2.86
C ARG A 191 -0.80 5.18 1.53
N CYS A 192 -2.04 5.57 1.29
CA CYS A 192 -2.74 5.33 0.02
C CYS A 192 -3.24 6.63 -0.59
N THR A 193 -3.38 6.65 -1.92
CA THR A 193 -3.96 7.79 -2.64
C THR A 193 -4.67 7.32 -3.90
N ARG A 194 -5.70 8.06 -4.31
CA ARG A 194 -6.43 7.85 -5.55
C ARG A 194 -5.79 8.69 -6.67
N GLY A 195 -5.47 8.04 -7.79
CA GLY A 195 -4.90 8.70 -8.96
C GLY A 195 -5.91 8.82 -10.11
N THR A 196 -6.18 10.04 -10.53
CA THR A 196 -6.98 10.40 -11.72
C THR A 196 -6.19 11.20 -12.74
N TRP A 197 -5.23 11.99 -12.26
CA TRP A 197 -4.29 12.78 -13.04
C TRP A 197 -2.86 12.43 -12.65
N PHE A 198 -1.99 12.34 -13.65
CA PHE A 198 -0.64 11.80 -13.50
C PHE A 198 0.40 12.71 -14.12
N TYR A 199 1.58 12.76 -13.53
CA TYR A 199 2.76 13.25 -14.23
C TYR A 199 3.14 12.26 -15.35
N GLU A 200 3.99 12.67 -16.30
CA GLU A 200 4.51 11.77 -17.34
C GLU A 200 5.29 10.56 -16.76
N SER A 201 5.76 10.66 -15.52
CA SER A 201 6.35 9.56 -14.75
C SER A 201 5.34 8.55 -14.21
N TRP A 202 4.04 8.72 -14.50
CA TRP A 202 2.91 7.94 -13.99
C TRP A 202 2.79 7.94 -12.46
N GLN A 203 3.37 8.94 -11.80
CA GLN A 203 3.12 9.22 -10.40
C GLN A 203 1.83 10.04 -10.28
N PRO A 204 0.95 9.72 -9.32
CA PRO A 204 -0.28 10.47 -9.13
C PRO A 204 0.03 11.90 -8.72
N LEU A 205 -0.77 12.84 -9.20
CA LEU A 205 -0.86 14.17 -8.59
C LEU A 205 -1.42 14.04 -7.17
N ASP A 206 -1.24 15.10 -6.38
CA ASP A 206 -1.96 15.25 -5.13
C ASP A 206 -3.47 15.10 -5.36
N GLU A 207 -4.14 14.37 -4.48
CA GLU A 207 -5.50 13.89 -4.73
C GLU A 207 -6.50 15.04 -4.80
N GLU A 208 -6.40 16.01 -3.88
CA GLU A 208 -7.23 17.20 -3.86
C GLU A 208 -6.99 18.09 -5.08
N ALA A 209 -5.72 18.22 -5.50
CA ALA A 209 -5.40 18.95 -6.73
C ALA A 209 -6.00 18.24 -7.96
N ALA A 210 -5.86 16.92 -8.04
CA ALA A 210 -6.37 16.11 -9.15
C ALA A 210 -7.90 16.16 -9.24
N ASP A 211 -8.61 16.16 -8.10
CA ASP A 211 -10.07 16.29 -8.06
C ASP A 211 -10.54 17.66 -8.58
N ILE A 212 -9.85 18.75 -8.24
CA ILE A 212 -10.18 20.09 -8.76
C ILE A 212 -9.90 20.15 -10.28
N ILE A 213 -8.76 19.63 -10.73
CA ILE A 213 -8.39 19.57 -12.15
C ILE A 213 -9.44 18.77 -12.93
N GLU A 214 -9.88 17.63 -12.41
CA GLU A 214 -10.89 16.79 -13.05
C GLU A 214 -12.25 17.51 -13.16
N GLN A 215 -12.69 18.17 -12.08
CA GLN A 215 -13.93 18.94 -12.11
C GLN A 215 -13.91 20.05 -13.16
N ASP A 216 -12.82 20.81 -13.24
CA ASP A 216 -12.69 21.90 -14.22
C ASP A 216 -12.49 21.38 -15.65
N HIS A 217 -11.77 20.28 -15.81
CA HIS A 217 -11.65 19.60 -17.10
C HIS A 217 -13.03 19.16 -17.64
N LEU A 218 -13.85 18.52 -16.80
CA LEU A 218 -15.19 18.11 -17.22
C LEU A 218 -16.11 19.32 -17.50
N LYS A 219 -16.04 20.39 -16.71
CA LYS A 219 -16.84 21.61 -16.99
C LYS A 219 -16.58 22.19 -18.38
N VAL A 220 -15.34 22.10 -18.87
CA VAL A 220 -14.95 22.70 -20.15
C VAL A 220 -15.14 21.72 -21.32
N PHE A 221 -14.82 20.44 -21.12
CA PHE A 221 -14.63 19.48 -22.22
C PHE A 221 -15.67 18.36 -22.29
N LEU A 222 -16.53 18.16 -21.27
CA LEU A 222 -17.53 17.09 -21.27
C LEU A 222 -18.37 17.07 -22.56
N GLY A 223 -18.46 15.89 -23.18
CA GLY A 223 -19.22 15.67 -24.41
C GLY A 223 -18.54 16.16 -25.70
N LYS A 224 -17.29 16.64 -25.62
CA LYS A 224 -16.51 17.12 -26.77
C LYS A 224 -15.38 16.17 -27.11
N LYS A 225 -14.94 16.17 -28.36
CA LYS A 225 -13.76 15.42 -28.81
C LYS A 225 -12.51 16.28 -28.78
N PRO A 226 -11.33 15.69 -28.52
CA PRO A 226 -10.05 16.37 -28.70
C PRO A 226 -9.88 17.01 -30.08
N SER A 227 -10.36 16.38 -31.16
CA SER A 227 -10.32 16.91 -32.53
C SER A 227 -11.09 18.21 -32.73
N ASP A 228 -12.05 18.52 -31.86
CA ASP A 228 -12.86 19.74 -31.94
C ASP A 228 -12.04 21.00 -31.60
N PHE A 229 -10.82 20.80 -31.07
CA PHE A 229 -9.94 21.86 -30.62
C PHE A 229 -8.71 21.95 -31.52
N ALA A 230 -8.58 23.09 -32.20
CA ALA A 230 -7.37 23.39 -32.96
C ALA A 230 -6.16 23.49 -32.03
N VAL A 231 -5.01 23.00 -32.49
CA VAL A 231 -3.73 23.16 -31.79
C VAL A 231 -3.33 24.63 -31.82
N ASP A 232 -3.68 25.38 -30.77
CA ASP A 232 -3.29 26.78 -30.60
C ASP A 232 -2.08 26.91 -29.66
N THR A 233 -1.35 27.99 -29.84
CA THR A 233 -0.26 28.46 -28.98
C THR A 233 -0.76 29.05 -27.66
N LYS A 234 -2.05 29.38 -27.55
CA LYS A 234 -2.69 29.93 -26.35
C LYS A 234 -3.55 28.87 -25.65
N PRO A 235 -3.56 28.84 -24.31
CA PRO A 235 -4.41 27.92 -23.58
C PRO A 235 -5.89 28.31 -23.75
N LEU A 236 -6.74 27.32 -23.98
CA LEU A 236 -8.19 27.44 -24.06
C LEU A 236 -8.81 27.73 -22.69
N HIS A 237 -8.22 27.16 -21.64
CA HIS A 237 -8.66 27.35 -20.27
C HIS A 237 -7.44 27.40 -19.35
N TYR A 238 -7.54 28.19 -18.28
CA TYR A 238 -6.52 28.22 -17.24
C TYR A 238 -7.21 28.27 -15.88
N GLN A 239 -6.61 27.60 -14.89
CA GLN A 239 -7.10 27.59 -13.53
C GLN A 239 -5.96 27.61 -12.52
N SER A 240 -6.24 28.24 -11.39
CA SER A 240 -5.43 28.22 -10.19
C SER A 240 -5.86 27.07 -9.26
N VAL A 241 -5.00 26.07 -9.03
CA VAL A 241 -5.31 24.90 -8.20
C VAL A 241 -4.26 24.72 -7.12
N ILE A 242 -4.61 24.96 -5.86
CA ILE A 242 -3.70 24.81 -4.69
C ILE A 242 -2.33 25.47 -4.98
N ASP A 243 -1.29 24.65 -5.21
CA ASP A 243 0.11 25.05 -5.43
C ASP A 243 0.50 25.14 -6.91
N PHE A 244 -0.47 24.98 -7.82
CA PHE A 244 -0.27 24.95 -9.27
C PHE A 244 -1.12 26.01 -9.99
N ASN A 245 -0.63 26.41 -11.16
CA ASN A 245 -1.49 26.91 -12.22
C ASN A 245 -1.60 25.81 -13.27
N VAL A 246 -2.78 25.65 -13.85
CA VAL A 246 -3.08 24.61 -14.82
C VAL A 246 -3.55 25.29 -16.09
N ASP A 247 -2.94 24.97 -17.21
CA ASP A 247 -3.30 25.48 -18.52
C ASP A 247 -3.74 24.29 -19.40
N TRP A 248 -4.92 24.39 -20.01
CA TRP A 248 -5.45 23.41 -20.98
C TRP A 248 -5.34 23.99 -22.38
N TYR A 249 -4.62 23.30 -23.26
CA TYR A 249 -4.56 23.61 -24.69
C TYR A 249 -5.54 22.75 -25.49
N SER A 250 -5.84 21.56 -24.99
CA SER A 250 -6.90 20.66 -25.49
C SER A 250 -7.26 19.69 -24.34
N PRO A 251 -8.26 18.80 -24.51
CA PRO A 251 -8.53 17.78 -23.50
C PRO A 251 -7.32 16.91 -23.15
N ASN A 252 -6.43 16.63 -24.11
CA ASN A 252 -5.28 15.74 -23.96
C ASN A 252 -3.94 16.48 -23.78
N GLU A 253 -3.96 17.81 -23.86
CA GLU A 253 -2.81 18.69 -23.66
C GLU A 253 -3.04 19.61 -22.46
N VAL A 254 -2.67 19.12 -21.28
CA VAL A 254 -2.84 19.83 -20.00
C VAL A 254 -1.48 19.97 -19.31
N TYR A 255 -1.17 21.16 -18.84
CA TYR A 255 0.12 21.49 -18.23
C TYR A 255 -0.07 22.12 -16.87
N VAL A 256 0.72 21.68 -15.89
CA VAL A 256 0.77 22.27 -14.54
C VAL A 256 2.07 23.05 -14.34
N TYR A 257 1.98 24.15 -13.61
CA TYR A 257 3.09 25.05 -13.31
C TYR A 257 3.12 25.33 -11.81
N SER A 258 4.21 24.97 -11.14
CA SER A 258 4.38 25.23 -9.71
C SER A 258 4.40 26.73 -9.41
N ARG A 259 3.81 27.10 -8.26
CA ARG A 259 3.76 28.46 -7.72
C ARG A 259 4.96 28.86 -6.86
N GLY A 260 5.78 27.89 -6.43
CA GLY A 260 7.08 28.18 -5.81
C GLY A 260 7.98 28.94 -6.80
N THR A 261 8.44 30.13 -6.41
CA THR A 261 9.12 31.14 -7.26
C THR A 261 10.34 30.62 -8.04
N PRO A 262 10.63 31.10 -9.28
CA PRO A 262 10.18 32.35 -9.89
C PRO A 262 9.37 32.15 -11.20
N SER A 263 8.29 31.38 -11.17
CA SER A 263 7.40 31.23 -12.34
C SER A 263 6.71 32.53 -12.79
N LYS A 264 6.63 33.58 -11.95
CA LYS A 264 6.03 34.87 -12.36
C LYS A 264 6.93 35.69 -13.28
N LEU A 265 8.25 35.69 -13.06
CA LEU A 265 9.20 36.43 -13.90
C LEU A 265 9.45 35.68 -15.22
N VAL A 266 9.62 34.36 -15.15
CA VAL A 266 9.82 33.50 -16.34
C VAL A 266 8.58 33.53 -17.24
N ARG A 267 7.36 33.43 -16.68
CA ARG A 267 6.10 33.51 -17.46
C ARG A 267 5.87 34.90 -18.08
N SER A 268 6.39 35.97 -17.48
CA SER A 268 6.28 37.32 -18.04
C SER A 268 7.34 37.58 -19.13
N PHE A 269 8.54 37.03 -18.99
CA PHE A 269 9.63 37.18 -19.96
C PHE A 269 9.45 36.28 -21.20
N THR A 270 9.01 35.03 -21.05
CA THR A 270 8.74 34.14 -22.21
C THR A 270 7.51 34.57 -23.01
N LYS A 271 6.49 35.14 -22.34
CA LYS A 271 5.32 35.74 -23.00
C LYS A 271 5.67 36.90 -23.94
N LYS A 272 6.77 37.63 -23.66
CA LYS A 272 7.20 38.78 -24.46
C LYS A 272 8.10 38.40 -25.64
N LEU A 273 8.65 37.18 -25.67
CA LEU A 273 9.57 36.72 -26.71
C LEU A 273 8.94 35.69 -27.69
N GLY A 274 7.66 35.36 -27.53
CA GLY A 274 6.95 34.48 -28.47
C GLY A 274 7.39 33.01 -28.42
N TYR A 275 8.23 32.62 -27.47
CA TYR A 275 8.66 31.23 -27.28
C TYR A 275 7.71 30.48 -26.33
N PHE A 276 7.32 29.29 -26.79
CA PHE A 276 6.26 28.40 -26.27
C PHE A 276 6.16 28.32 -24.74
N GLN A 277 5.00 28.72 -24.20
CA GLN A 277 4.63 28.55 -22.79
C GLN A 277 4.67 27.07 -22.34
N LYS A 278 4.47 26.13 -23.27
CA LYS A 278 4.57 24.67 -23.04
C LYS A 278 5.90 24.22 -22.44
N SER A 279 7.00 24.96 -22.66
CA SER A 279 8.35 24.53 -22.27
C SER A 279 8.69 24.68 -20.78
N ALA A 280 7.92 25.47 -20.02
CA ALA A 280 8.17 25.70 -18.60
C ALA A 280 7.22 24.92 -17.67
N GLY A 281 6.19 24.28 -18.23
CA GLY A 281 5.18 23.53 -17.48
C GLY A 281 5.40 22.04 -17.60
N THR A 282 4.97 21.29 -16.59
CA THR A 282 4.98 19.83 -16.64
C THR A 282 3.67 19.35 -17.23
N ARG A 283 3.72 18.55 -18.29
CA ARG A 283 2.51 17.94 -18.85
C ARG A 283 1.94 16.94 -17.84
N VAL A 284 0.62 16.93 -17.73
CA VAL A 284 -0.12 15.94 -16.93
C VAL A 284 -1.07 15.16 -17.82
N LEU A 285 -1.30 13.91 -17.43
CA LEU A 285 -2.04 12.91 -18.17
C LEU A 285 -3.30 12.56 -17.38
N ARG A 286 -4.45 12.64 -18.04
CA ARG A 286 -5.72 12.20 -17.49
C ARG A 286 -5.85 10.69 -17.68
N SER A 287 -6.41 10.00 -16.70
CA SER A 287 -6.52 8.52 -16.64
C SER A 287 -5.17 7.80 -16.57
N TYR A 288 -5.18 6.57 -16.07
CA TYR A 288 -3.96 5.77 -15.95
C TYR A 288 -3.62 5.09 -17.28
N LYS A 289 -2.33 4.91 -17.57
CA LYS A 289 -1.82 4.33 -18.83
C LYS A 289 -2.41 2.99 -19.25
N THR A 290 -2.90 2.21 -18.29
CA THR A 290 -3.45 0.87 -18.50
C THR A 290 -4.71 0.73 -17.67
N LEU A 291 -5.80 0.33 -18.32
CA LEU A 291 -7.07 0.10 -17.65
C LEU A 291 -6.93 -0.97 -16.56
N ALA A 292 -7.58 -0.75 -15.42
CA ALA A 292 -7.68 -1.77 -14.39
C ALA A 292 -8.61 -2.90 -14.85
N THR A 293 -8.13 -4.13 -14.70
CA THR A 293 -8.85 -5.37 -15.01
C THR A 293 -8.72 -6.32 -13.82
N ASP A 294 -9.51 -7.39 -13.80
CA ASP A 294 -9.43 -8.45 -12.78
C ASP A 294 -8.37 -9.52 -13.10
N ALA A 295 -7.62 -9.37 -14.18
CA ALA A 295 -6.65 -10.36 -14.66
C ALA A 295 -5.51 -10.62 -13.65
N ASP A 296 -5.15 -9.64 -12.83
CA ASP A 296 -4.11 -9.74 -11.80
C ASP A 296 -4.65 -10.09 -10.40
N LYS A 297 -5.90 -10.57 -10.32
CA LYS A 297 -6.48 -11.09 -9.07
C LYS A 297 -5.60 -12.20 -8.50
N HIS A 298 -5.19 -12.05 -7.24
CA HIS A 298 -4.47 -13.10 -6.52
C HIS A 298 -5.33 -14.37 -6.44
N LYS A 299 -4.70 -15.54 -6.59
CA LYS A 299 -5.35 -16.82 -6.34
C LYS A 299 -5.73 -16.95 -4.87
N ASP A 300 -6.70 -17.80 -4.59
CA ASP A 300 -7.09 -18.13 -3.22
C ASP A 300 -5.93 -18.81 -2.48
N ILE A 301 -5.84 -18.56 -1.18
CA ILE A 301 -4.77 -19.10 -0.34
C ILE A 301 -5.01 -20.60 -0.18
N SER A 302 -4.03 -21.39 -0.62
CA SER A 302 -4.07 -22.86 -0.56
C SER A 302 -3.22 -23.45 0.56
N HIS A 303 -2.20 -22.72 1.02
CA HIS A 303 -1.27 -23.17 2.05
C HIS A 303 -0.96 -22.01 2.99
N LEU A 304 -0.91 -22.30 4.29
CA LEU A 304 -0.47 -21.36 5.33
C LEU A 304 0.88 -21.85 5.86
N VAL A 305 1.84 -20.95 5.95
CA VAL A 305 3.18 -21.23 6.48
C VAL A 305 3.44 -20.28 7.65
N PHE A 306 3.59 -20.83 8.84
CA PHE A 306 3.95 -20.07 10.02
C PHE A 306 5.47 -20.03 10.15
N VAL A 307 6.04 -18.82 10.14
CA VAL A 307 7.47 -18.59 10.28
C VAL A 307 7.75 -18.27 11.73
N VAL A 308 8.52 -19.14 12.38
CA VAL A 308 8.85 -19.07 13.80
C VAL A 308 10.37 -18.97 13.94
N HIS A 309 10.86 -18.09 14.81
CA HIS A 309 12.29 -18.07 15.15
C HIS A 309 12.64 -19.15 16.19
N GLY A 310 13.88 -19.64 16.15
CA GLY A 310 14.40 -20.61 17.12
C GLY A 310 14.66 -20.05 18.53
N ILE A 311 15.03 -20.94 19.45
CA ILE A 311 15.47 -20.61 20.82
C ILE A 311 16.91 -20.07 20.75
N GLY A 312 17.17 -18.86 21.28
CA GLY A 312 18.54 -18.31 21.41
C GLY A 312 18.87 -17.01 20.63
N GLN A 313 17.98 -16.48 19.79
CA GLN A 313 18.18 -15.14 19.20
C GLN A 313 17.46 -14.07 20.02
N LYS A 314 18.19 -13.26 20.79
CA LYS A 314 17.64 -12.10 21.51
C LYS A 314 17.96 -10.73 20.90
N MET A 315 18.64 -10.70 19.75
CA MET A 315 18.78 -9.45 19.00
C MET A 315 17.46 -9.14 18.27
N ASN A 316 16.95 -7.92 18.42
CA ASN A 316 15.82 -7.36 17.65
C ASN A 316 14.49 -8.15 17.74
N ILE A 317 14.06 -8.45 18.98
CA ILE A 317 12.68 -8.93 19.27
C ILE A 317 11.66 -8.04 18.53
N GLY A 318 10.63 -8.64 17.95
CA GLY A 318 9.69 -7.97 17.06
C GLY A 318 10.22 -7.80 15.64
N ALA A 319 11.19 -6.93 15.38
CA ALA A 319 11.52 -6.50 14.02
C ALA A 319 12.11 -7.60 13.11
N GLN A 320 12.89 -8.54 13.67
CA GLN A 320 13.64 -9.51 12.87
C GLN A 320 12.75 -10.62 12.28
N ILE A 321 11.73 -11.08 13.01
CA ILE A 321 10.84 -12.14 12.50
C ILE A 321 9.98 -11.63 11.34
N PHE A 322 9.51 -10.38 11.39
CA PHE A 322 8.80 -9.76 10.27
C PHE A 322 9.69 -9.66 9.04
N ARG A 323 10.91 -9.12 9.19
CA ARG A 323 11.87 -9.00 8.08
C ARG A 323 12.20 -10.37 7.47
N ASN A 324 12.52 -11.36 8.28
CA ASN A 324 12.84 -12.71 7.81
C ASN A 324 11.67 -13.34 7.09
N THR A 325 10.45 -13.18 7.60
CA THR A 325 9.23 -13.67 6.96
C THR A 325 9.02 -13.01 5.60
N CYS A 326 9.25 -11.69 5.49
CA CYS A 326 9.18 -10.98 4.21
C CYS A 326 10.22 -11.51 3.21
N VAL A 327 11.48 -11.72 3.63
CA VAL A 327 12.53 -12.30 2.76
C VAL A 327 12.15 -13.71 2.30
N ILE A 328 11.64 -14.56 3.20
CA ILE A 328 11.19 -15.92 2.82
C ILE A 328 10.05 -15.83 1.80
N ARG A 329 9.07 -14.96 2.02
CA ARG A 329 7.94 -14.75 1.11
C ARG A 329 8.42 -14.38 -0.29
N GLU A 330 9.36 -13.43 -0.41
CA GLU A 330 9.95 -13.00 -1.68
C GLU A 330 10.73 -14.12 -2.38
N ARG A 331 11.54 -14.87 -1.62
CA ARG A 331 12.31 -15.99 -2.16
C ARG A 331 11.39 -17.09 -2.69
N VAL A 332 10.36 -17.46 -1.94
CA VAL A 332 9.39 -18.48 -2.36
C VAL A 332 8.60 -18.00 -3.59
N ALA A 333 8.19 -16.73 -3.64
CA ALA A 333 7.54 -16.17 -4.84
C ALA A 333 8.44 -16.29 -6.08
N THR A 334 9.73 -15.93 -5.95
CA THR A 334 10.73 -16.05 -7.02
C THR A 334 10.93 -17.51 -7.46
N LEU A 335 11.05 -18.44 -6.51
CA LEU A 335 11.23 -19.87 -6.79
C LEU A 335 9.98 -20.47 -7.45
N LYS A 336 8.79 -20.06 -7.01
CA LYS A 336 7.52 -20.48 -7.61
C LYS A 336 7.45 -20.04 -9.08
N GLU A 337 7.74 -18.78 -9.38
CA GLU A 337 7.71 -18.28 -10.75
C GLU A 337 8.72 -19.01 -11.64
N LYS A 338 9.93 -19.27 -11.11
CA LYS A 338 11.00 -19.93 -11.86
C LYS A 338 10.75 -21.43 -12.12
N TYR A 339 10.29 -22.17 -11.12
CA TYR A 339 10.22 -23.64 -11.19
C TYR A 339 8.80 -24.19 -11.29
N PHE A 340 7.78 -23.40 -10.96
CA PHE A 340 6.36 -23.79 -10.95
C PHE A 340 5.43 -22.71 -11.55
N PRO A 341 5.70 -22.19 -12.77
CA PRO A 341 4.92 -21.09 -13.36
C PRO A 341 3.44 -21.43 -13.57
N GLU A 342 3.14 -22.69 -13.89
CA GLU A 342 1.77 -23.19 -14.09
C GLU A 342 1.03 -23.48 -12.77
N SER A 343 1.69 -23.33 -11.62
CA SER A 343 1.07 -23.64 -10.33
C SER A 343 0.04 -22.59 -9.93
N ASN A 344 -1.21 -23.04 -9.84
CA ASN A 344 -2.33 -22.27 -9.31
C ASN A 344 -2.36 -22.18 -7.78
N GLN A 345 -1.42 -22.82 -7.08
CA GLN A 345 -1.35 -22.79 -5.62
C GLN A 345 -0.73 -21.48 -5.11
N ARG A 346 -1.25 -20.97 -4.00
CA ARG A 346 -0.70 -19.81 -3.29
C ARG A 346 -0.41 -20.20 -1.84
N ALA A 347 0.83 -19.97 -1.42
CA ALA A 347 1.27 -20.11 -0.04
C ALA A 347 1.44 -18.72 0.57
N GLU A 348 0.94 -18.54 1.80
CA GLU A 348 1.12 -17.30 2.55
C GLU A 348 1.90 -17.54 3.83
N PHE A 349 2.80 -16.60 4.12
CA PHE A 349 3.78 -16.70 5.19
C PHE A 349 3.43 -15.72 6.31
N PHE A 350 3.23 -16.25 7.51
CA PHE A 350 2.82 -15.49 8.68
C PHE A 350 3.90 -15.51 9.75
N PRO A 351 4.37 -14.35 10.21
CA PRO A 351 5.34 -14.27 11.29
C PRO A 351 4.67 -14.67 12.61
N VAL A 352 5.34 -15.52 13.39
CA VAL A 352 4.89 -15.90 14.73
C VAL A 352 5.95 -15.48 15.74
N GLU A 353 5.60 -14.47 16.52
CA GLU A 353 6.38 -14.03 17.67
C GLU A 353 5.84 -14.70 18.93
N TRP A 354 6.56 -15.71 19.41
CA TRP A 354 6.11 -16.52 20.56
C TRP A 354 6.63 -16.01 21.90
N ARG A 355 7.66 -15.14 21.91
CA ARG A 355 8.25 -14.58 23.14
C ARG A 355 7.51 -13.38 23.71
N SER A 356 6.59 -12.79 22.98
CA SER A 356 5.82 -11.61 23.43
C SER A 356 4.93 -11.89 24.65
N ASN A 357 4.49 -13.14 24.84
CA ASN A 357 3.60 -13.54 25.95
C ASN A 357 4.19 -14.63 26.88
N LEU A 358 5.38 -15.16 26.58
CA LEU A 358 5.95 -16.29 27.31
C LEU A 358 7.24 -15.87 28.04
N VAL A 359 7.12 -15.52 29.33
CA VAL A 359 8.25 -15.27 30.21
C VAL A 359 8.81 -16.62 30.64
N LEU A 360 9.83 -17.12 29.95
CA LEU A 360 10.31 -18.49 30.13
C LEU A 360 11.25 -18.69 31.33
N ASP A 361 11.83 -17.62 31.86
CA ASP A 361 13.11 -17.78 32.55
C ASP A 361 13.47 -16.66 33.53
N GLY A 362 12.55 -15.73 33.81
CA GLY A 362 12.76 -14.67 34.81
C GLY A 362 14.00 -13.80 34.57
N GLY A 363 14.44 -13.65 33.31
CA GLY A 363 15.64 -12.90 32.94
C GLY A 363 16.94 -13.73 32.89
N THR A 364 16.87 -15.05 32.99
CA THR A 364 18.06 -15.93 32.91
C THR A 364 18.66 -15.93 31.50
N VAL A 365 17.86 -15.93 30.46
CA VAL A 365 18.26 -15.84 29.05
C VAL A 365 18.82 -14.43 28.75
N ASP A 366 18.44 -13.40 29.50
CA ASP A 366 19.10 -12.07 29.55
C ASP A 366 20.53 -12.11 30.07
N ALA A 367 20.82 -13.01 31.00
CA ALA A 367 22.18 -13.16 31.52
C ALA A 367 23.12 -13.98 30.61
N ILE A 368 22.60 -14.85 29.74
CA ILE A 368 23.41 -15.82 28.97
C ILE A 368 23.44 -15.54 27.46
N THR A 369 22.56 -14.67 26.95
CA THR A 369 22.50 -14.32 25.52
C THR A 369 22.78 -12.81 25.38
N PRO A 370 24.02 -12.40 25.04
CA PRO A 370 24.41 -11.00 24.88
C PRO A 370 23.64 -10.27 23.79
#